data_AF-A0A9D1SHC0-F1
#
_entry.id   AF-A0A9D1SHC0-F1
#
_cell.length_a   1.000
_cell.length_b   1.000
_cell.length_c   1.000
_cell.angle_alpha   90.00
_cell.angle_beta   90.00
_cell.angle_gamma   90.00
#
_symmetry.space_group_name_H-M   'P 1'
#
loop_
_entity.id
_entity.type
_entity.pdbx_description
1 polymer ?
#
loop_
_entity_poly.entity_id
_entity_poly.type
_entity_poly.pdbx_seq_one_letter_code
_entity_poly.pdbx_strand_id
1 'polypeptide(L)'
;GGGVIGVEMAAIYSALGSSVTIVEATDKLLPQMDTELGKYIGKAFAGNGIRIYTSAKGERILPSEDGNRLIIDTAEGQKEIIFDKLLVATGRRPNTAGIGLENIGVKIERGIVTDEYMRTSVPKVWASGDVNGKMMLAHKAYREADAAVSDMLGQPVKVRYDSIPEAVYTLPEVASVGAKEGDVPGAEVRKIPASFSARYVAESASRDGFIKTVSLNGRLIGIQLAVPYATEIASSAAMMIELGMTADEVGKLCFPHPSVSELLLI
;
A
#
# COMPACT_ATOMS: atom_id res chain seq x y z
N GLY A 1 6.83 5.38 12.14
CA GLY A 1 5.65 4.94 11.39
C GLY A 1 6.09 3.86 10.43
N GLY A 2 5.39 2.73 10.45
CA GLY A 2 5.55 1.55 9.60
C GLY A 2 4.59 1.50 8.41
N GLY A 3 4.08 2.65 7.96
CA GLY A 3 3.43 2.77 6.65
C GLY A 3 4.43 2.80 5.49
N VAL A 4 3.94 2.82 4.25
CA VAL A 4 4.74 2.73 3.01
C VAL A 4 6.02 3.59 3.04
N ILE A 5 5.87 4.90 3.25
CA ILE A 5 7.01 5.85 3.28
C ILE A 5 8.05 5.45 4.34
N GLY A 6 7.61 5.10 5.55
CA GLY A 6 8.52 4.76 6.63
C GLY A 6 9.27 3.45 6.36
N VAL A 7 8.59 2.47 5.75
CA VAL A 7 9.16 1.18 5.39
C VAL A 7 10.17 1.32 4.23
N GLU A 8 9.85 2.08 3.18
CA GLU A 8 10.78 2.32 2.07
C GLU A 8 12.04 3.07 2.52
N MET A 9 11.86 4.14 3.31
CA MET A 9 13.01 4.88 3.85
C MET A 9 13.85 4.00 4.78
N ALA A 10 13.22 3.13 5.58
CA ALA A 10 13.95 2.18 6.41
C ALA A 10 14.81 1.21 5.57
N ALA A 11 14.27 0.68 4.47
CA ALA A 11 15.04 -0.15 3.55
C ALA A 11 16.24 0.60 2.95
N ILE A 12 16.03 1.84 2.49
CA ILE A 12 17.09 2.68 1.92
C ILE A 12 18.20 2.95 2.94
N TYR A 13 17.85 3.45 4.13
CA TYR A 13 18.86 3.79 5.14
C TYR A 13 19.59 2.56 5.67
N SER A 14 18.90 1.44 5.83
CA SER A 14 19.52 0.17 6.24
C SER A 14 20.49 -0.34 5.17
N ALA A 15 20.13 -0.27 3.89
CA ALA A 15 21.00 -0.66 2.78
C ALA A 15 22.25 0.22 2.67
N LEU A 16 22.14 1.51 3.05
CA LEU A 16 23.26 2.45 3.13
C LEU A 16 24.09 2.30 4.42
N GLY A 17 23.76 1.36 5.30
CA GLY A 17 24.53 1.01 6.50
C GLY A 17 24.10 1.69 7.80
N SER A 18 22.97 2.41 7.81
CA SER A 18 22.42 2.97 9.06
C SER A 18 21.80 1.88 9.92
N SER A 19 21.94 1.97 11.25
CA SER A 19 21.11 1.19 12.17
C SER A 19 19.70 1.78 12.20
N VAL A 20 18.72 1.04 11.72
CA VAL A 20 17.34 1.53 11.59
C VAL A 20 16.44 0.88 12.63
N THR A 21 15.62 1.71 13.29
CA THR A 21 14.51 1.26 14.13
C THR A 21 13.20 1.87 13.63
N ILE A 22 12.19 1.04 13.39
CA ILE A 22 10.83 1.46 13.06
C ILE A 22 9.98 1.38 14.32
N VAL A 23 9.29 2.47 14.66
CA VAL A 23 8.27 2.53 15.70
C VAL A 23 6.91 2.74 15.03
N GLU A 24 5.98 1.82 15.23
CA GLU A 24 4.63 1.83 14.66
C GLU A 24 3.58 1.62 15.76
N ALA A 25 2.55 2.47 15.74
CA ALA A 25 1.48 2.49 16.72
C ALA A 25 0.49 1.34 16.52
N THR A 26 0.31 0.87 15.28
CA THR A 26 -0.47 -0.33 14.97
C THR A 26 0.33 -1.60 15.29
N ASP A 27 -0.38 -2.72 15.39
CA ASP A 27 0.19 -4.04 15.70
C ASP A 27 1.02 -4.65 14.56
N LYS A 28 0.96 -4.07 13.36
CA LYS A 28 1.64 -4.53 12.15
C LYS A 28 2.24 -3.38 11.34
N LEU A 29 3.23 -3.72 10.50
CA LEU A 29 3.67 -2.86 9.39
C LEU A 29 2.65 -2.86 8.26
N LEU A 30 2.71 -1.83 7.42
CA LEU A 30 1.84 -1.60 6.27
C LEU A 30 0.35 -1.78 6.64
N PRO A 31 -0.17 -1.04 7.64
CA PRO A 31 -1.47 -1.35 8.25
C PRO A 31 -2.66 -1.25 7.29
N GLN A 32 -2.52 -0.52 6.17
CA GLN A 32 -3.55 -0.36 5.15
C GLN A 32 -3.53 -1.47 4.08
N MET A 33 -2.45 -2.26 4.02
CA MET A 33 -2.31 -3.38 3.08
C MET A 33 -2.73 -4.70 3.73
N ASP A 34 -2.73 -5.78 2.94
CA ASP A 34 -2.99 -7.11 3.45
C ASP A 34 -2.00 -7.48 4.56
N THR A 35 -2.53 -8.07 5.64
CA THR A 35 -1.78 -8.37 6.85
C THR A 35 -0.56 -9.27 6.59
N GLU A 36 -0.64 -10.17 5.61
CA GLU A 36 0.48 -11.06 5.29
C GLU A 36 1.62 -10.34 4.55
N LEU A 37 1.32 -9.27 3.80
CA LEU A 37 2.36 -8.44 3.16
C LEU A 37 3.19 -7.71 4.24
N GLY A 38 2.52 -7.12 5.24
CA GLY A 38 3.20 -6.49 6.38
C GLY A 38 4.06 -7.47 7.19
N LYS A 39 3.58 -8.71 7.39
CA LYS A 39 4.35 -9.78 8.04
C LYS A 39 5.57 -10.21 7.21
N TYR A 40 5.40 -10.35 5.89
CA TYR A 40 6.47 -10.71 4.97
C TYR A 40 7.60 -9.68 5.00
N ILE A 41 7.25 -8.39 4.88
CA ILE A 41 8.22 -7.28 5.01
C ILE A 41 8.86 -7.26 6.39
N GLY A 42 8.09 -7.40 7.46
CA GLY A 42 8.61 -7.40 8.83
C GLY A 42 9.65 -8.50 9.07
N LYS A 43 9.40 -9.71 8.57
CA LYS A 43 10.36 -10.82 8.66
C LYS A 43 11.64 -10.53 7.87
N ALA A 44 11.51 -10.02 6.64
CA ALA A 44 12.66 -9.68 5.81
C ALA A 44 13.51 -8.57 6.46
N PHE A 45 12.87 -7.53 6.99
CA PHE A 45 13.53 -6.40 7.64
C PHE A 45 14.25 -6.81 8.92
N ALA A 46 13.60 -7.62 9.76
CA ALA A 46 14.24 -8.17 10.96
C ALA A 46 15.47 -9.03 10.62
N GLY A 47 15.39 -9.85 9.56
CA GLY A 47 16.52 -10.62 9.04
C GLY A 47 17.70 -9.76 8.57
N ASN A 48 17.42 -8.53 8.12
CA ASN A 48 18.42 -7.54 7.71
C ASN A 48 18.85 -6.61 8.86
N GLY A 49 18.47 -6.90 10.11
CA GLY A 49 18.90 -6.14 11.30
C GLY A 49 18.11 -4.87 11.59
N ILE A 50 17.02 -4.60 10.85
CA ILE A 50 16.11 -3.50 11.17
C ILE A 50 15.29 -3.87 12.40
N ARG A 51 15.34 -3.04 13.44
CA ARG A 51 14.53 -3.23 14.66
C ARG A 51 13.13 -2.70 14.43
N ILE A 52 12.12 -3.45 14.87
CA ILE A 52 10.71 -3.08 14.66
C ILE A 52 9.99 -3.17 15.99
N TYR A 53 9.38 -2.06 16.40
CA TYR A 53 8.44 -1.98 17.51
C TYR A 53 7.06 -1.66 16.94
N THR A 54 6.18 -2.65 16.91
CA THR A 54 4.74 -2.46 16.67
C THR A 54 4.00 -2.30 17.99
N SER A 55 2.75 -1.83 17.94
CA SER A 55 1.95 -1.47 19.12
C SER A 55 2.73 -0.52 20.05
N ALA A 56 3.52 0.37 19.46
CA ALA A 56 4.44 1.25 20.17
C ALA A 56 4.30 2.69 19.69
N LYS A 57 4.33 3.64 20.64
CA LYS A 57 4.15 5.08 20.34
C LYS A 57 5.35 5.86 20.83
N GLY A 58 5.85 6.76 19.98
CA GLY A 58 6.83 7.76 20.40
C GLY A 58 6.15 8.84 21.25
N GLU A 59 6.61 9.03 22.48
CA GLU A 59 6.02 9.96 23.43
C GLU A 59 6.74 11.31 23.42
N ARG A 60 8.06 11.29 23.62
CA ARG A 60 8.88 12.49 23.71
C ARG A 60 10.33 12.24 23.33
N ILE A 61 10.98 13.32 22.87
CA ILE A 61 12.41 13.34 22.56
C ILE A 61 13.12 14.10 23.67
N LEU A 62 14.19 13.52 24.19
CA LEU A 62 15.06 14.11 25.20
C LEU A 62 16.48 14.24 24.64
N PRO A 63 17.25 15.27 25.04
CA PRO A 63 18.69 15.30 24.80
C PRO A 63 19.39 14.11 25.48
N SER A 64 20.49 13.64 24.89
CA SER A 64 21.39 12.62 25.42
C SER A 64 22.85 12.99 25.11
N GLU A 65 23.80 12.46 25.88
CA GLU A 65 25.23 12.67 25.61
C GLU A 65 25.66 12.04 24.26
N ASP A 66 25.04 10.92 23.90
CA ASP A 66 25.29 10.16 22.67
C ASP A 66 24.31 10.50 21.52
N GLY A 67 23.65 11.66 21.55
CA GLY A 67 22.71 12.11 20.51
C GLY A 67 21.34 12.50 21.05
N ASN A 68 20.27 12.05 20.39
CA ASN A 68 18.89 12.25 20.89
C ASN A 68 18.33 10.92 21.42
N ARG A 69 17.42 11.02 22.38
CA ARG A 69 16.74 9.87 22.98
C ARG A 69 15.23 9.96 22.75
N LEU A 70 14.67 8.96 22.10
CA LEU A 70 13.22 8.78 21.95
C LEU A 70 12.73 7.87 23.07
N ILE A 71 11.77 8.35 23.85
CA ILE A 71 11.00 7.51 24.76
C ILE A 71 9.82 6.95 23.97
N ILE A 72 9.72 5.63 23.93
CA ILE A 72 8.58 4.93 23.35
C ILE A 72 7.78 4.22 24.44
N ASP A 73 6.46 4.25 24.32
CA ASP A 73 5.57 3.38 25.09
C ASP A 73 5.34 2.09 24.30
N THR A 74 5.42 0.94 24.97
CA THR A 74 5.22 -0.39 24.38
C THR A 74 4.32 -1.21 25.30
N ALA A 75 3.77 -2.32 24.80
CA ALA A 75 2.98 -3.23 25.63
C ALA A 75 3.74 -3.79 26.85
N GLU A 76 5.08 -3.79 26.82
CA GLU A 76 5.95 -4.25 27.90
C GLU A 76 6.42 -3.10 28.83
N GLY A 77 5.93 -1.88 28.60
CA GLY A 77 6.34 -0.67 29.29
C GLY A 77 7.22 0.25 28.44
N GLN A 78 7.74 1.31 29.06
CA GLN A 78 8.55 2.31 28.37
C GLN A 78 9.92 1.77 27.97
N LYS A 79 10.36 2.09 26.76
CA LYS A 79 11.70 1.80 26.25
C LYS A 79 12.35 3.07 25.72
N GLU A 80 13.68 3.09 25.74
CA GLU A 80 14.48 4.21 25.24
C GLU A 80 15.21 3.79 23.97
N ILE A 81 15.20 4.66 22.97
CA ILE A 81 15.95 4.48 21.72
C ILE A 81 16.85 5.69 21.53
N ILE A 82 18.16 5.48 21.46
CA ILE A 82 19.14 6.52 21.10
C ILE A 82 19.22 6.59 19.57
N PHE A 83 19.25 7.81 19.03
CA PHE A 83 19.30 8.05 17.59
C PHE A 83 20.02 9.35 17.22
N ASP A 84 20.62 9.37 16.03
CA ASP A 84 21.21 10.57 15.44
C ASP A 84 20.20 11.41 14.65
N LYS A 85 19.30 10.73 13.92
CA LYS A 85 18.27 11.33 13.06
C LYS A 85 16.92 10.66 13.27
N LEU A 86 15.85 11.47 13.21
CA LEU A 86 14.47 11.01 13.29
C LEU A 86 13.72 11.35 12.00
N LEU A 87 13.10 10.34 11.40
CA LEU A 87 12.14 10.51 10.31
C LEU A 87 10.72 10.34 10.85
N VAL A 88 9.90 11.39 10.73
CA VAL A 88 8.48 11.35 11.11
C VAL A 88 7.64 11.01 9.88
N ALA A 89 7.37 9.73 9.69
CA ALA A 89 6.53 9.19 8.62
C ALA A 89 5.22 8.60 9.19
N THR A 90 4.37 9.44 9.78
CA THR A 90 3.14 9.03 10.50
C THR A 90 1.85 9.25 9.69
N GLY A 91 1.97 9.62 8.41
CA GLY A 91 0.86 9.83 7.50
C GLY A 91 0.83 11.23 6.90
N ARG A 92 -0.16 11.44 6.03
CA ARG A 92 -0.42 12.69 5.33
C ARG A 92 -1.86 13.10 5.58
N ARG A 93 -2.18 14.38 5.37
CA ARG A 93 -3.53 14.92 5.54
C ARG A 93 -3.90 15.76 4.32
N PRO A 94 -5.16 15.71 3.85
CA PRO A 94 -5.65 16.61 2.81
C PRO A 94 -5.44 18.07 3.17
N ASN A 95 -4.95 18.85 2.20
CA ASN A 95 -4.82 20.30 2.36
C ASN A 95 -6.07 21.00 1.81
N THR A 96 -7.04 21.30 2.68
CA THR A 96 -8.35 21.84 2.31
C THR A 96 -8.71 23.15 3.02
N ALA A 97 -7.87 23.60 3.96
CA ALA A 97 -8.15 24.76 4.79
C ALA A 97 -7.68 26.07 4.15
N GLY A 98 -8.46 27.15 4.30
CA GLY A 98 -8.04 28.51 3.95
C GLY A 98 -7.90 28.78 2.44
N ILE A 99 -8.53 27.96 1.60
CA ILE A 99 -8.53 28.12 0.14
C ILE A 99 -9.92 28.52 -0.41
N GLY A 100 -10.88 28.83 0.47
CA GLY A 100 -12.20 29.33 0.09
C GLY A 100 -13.24 28.26 -0.22
N LEU A 101 -12.98 26.98 0.07
CA LEU A 101 -13.98 25.90 -0.06
C LEU A 101 -15.19 26.13 0.86
N GLU A 102 -14.94 26.74 2.02
CA GLU A 102 -15.94 27.17 3.00
C GLU A 102 -16.91 28.22 2.44
N ASN A 103 -16.46 29.05 1.49
CA ASN A 103 -17.28 30.12 0.91
C ASN A 103 -18.28 29.60 -0.13
N ILE A 104 -17.98 28.46 -0.75
CA ILE A 104 -18.82 27.82 -1.77
C ILE A 104 -19.59 26.60 -1.24
N GLY A 105 -19.37 26.22 0.03
CA GLY A 105 -20.10 25.12 0.67
C GLY A 105 -19.71 23.73 0.17
N VAL A 106 -18.45 23.50 -0.20
CA VAL A 106 -17.97 22.16 -0.55
C VAL A 106 -17.97 21.26 0.69
N LYS A 107 -18.61 20.09 0.58
CA LYS A 107 -18.67 19.09 1.65
C LYS A 107 -17.29 18.48 1.86
N ILE A 108 -16.78 18.60 3.08
CA ILE A 108 -15.50 18.05 3.52
C ILE A 108 -15.74 17.14 4.73
N GLU A 109 -15.19 15.93 4.69
CA GLU A 109 -15.15 14.99 5.82
C GLU A 109 -13.68 14.70 6.18
N ARG A 110 -13.17 13.50 5.89
CA ARG A 110 -11.73 13.18 5.97
C ARG A 110 -10.92 13.78 4.82
N GLY A 111 -11.60 14.36 3.84
CA GLY A 111 -11.13 15.03 2.63
C GLY A 111 -12.34 15.60 1.89
N ILE A 112 -12.13 16.22 0.72
CA ILE A 112 -13.23 16.70 -0.13
C ILE A 112 -14.06 15.48 -0.60
N VAL A 113 -15.36 15.49 -0.30
CA VAL A 113 -16.25 14.39 -0.69
C VAL A 113 -16.50 14.46 -2.20
N THR A 114 -16.15 13.39 -2.91
CA THR A 114 -16.40 13.27 -4.35
C THR A 114 -17.10 11.97 -4.74
N ASP A 115 -17.94 12.05 -5.77
CA ASP A 115 -18.52 10.86 -6.41
C ASP A 115 -17.49 10.12 -7.29
N GLU A 116 -17.95 9.11 -8.04
CA GLU A 116 -17.12 8.28 -8.94
C GLU A 116 -16.64 9.03 -10.21
N TYR A 117 -17.16 10.23 -10.47
CA TYR A 117 -16.80 11.13 -11.57
C TYR A 117 -16.03 12.37 -11.10
N MET A 118 -15.57 12.35 -9.84
CA MET A 118 -14.81 13.41 -9.17
C MET A 118 -15.59 14.70 -8.89
N ARG A 119 -16.91 14.68 -9.00
CA ARG A 119 -17.76 15.84 -8.70
C ARG A 119 -17.86 16.02 -7.19
N THR A 120 -17.76 17.26 -6.73
CA THR A 120 -18.01 17.60 -5.32
C THR A 120 -19.51 17.79 -5.05
N SER A 121 -19.88 18.19 -3.83
CA SER A 121 -21.26 18.61 -3.50
C SER A 121 -21.70 19.89 -4.21
N VAL A 122 -20.76 20.66 -4.79
CA VAL A 122 -21.04 21.92 -5.47
C VAL A 122 -21.02 21.68 -6.99
N PRO A 123 -22.09 22.06 -7.73
CA PRO A 123 -22.13 21.91 -9.17
C PRO A 123 -20.95 22.61 -9.85
N LYS A 124 -20.38 21.96 -10.87
CA LYS A 124 -19.23 22.46 -11.64
C LYS A 124 -17.95 22.66 -10.79
N VAL A 125 -17.82 21.93 -9.69
CA VAL A 125 -16.61 21.87 -8.88
C VAL A 125 -16.20 20.41 -8.72
N TRP A 126 -14.95 20.11 -9.04
CA TRP A 126 -14.36 18.78 -8.96
C TRP A 126 -13.16 18.76 -8.02
N ALA A 127 -12.81 17.59 -7.51
CA ALA A 127 -11.58 17.40 -6.74
C ALA A 127 -10.94 16.03 -7.04
N SER A 128 -9.62 16.03 -7.19
CA SER A 128 -8.81 14.84 -7.48
C SER A 128 -7.51 14.84 -6.67
N GLY A 129 -6.91 13.67 -6.51
CA GLY A 129 -5.68 13.46 -5.78
C GLY A 129 -5.87 13.39 -4.27
N ASP A 130 -4.81 13.67 -3.53
CA ASP A 130 -4.76 13.49 -2.07
C ASP A 130 -5.86 14.26 -1.32
N VAL A 131 -6.37 15.36 -1.89
CA VAL A 131 -7.36 16.23 -1.24
C VAL A 131 -8.70 15.55 -0.99
N ASN A 132 -9.04 14.48 -1.70
CA ASN A 132 -10.28 13.72 -1.45
C ASN A 132 -10.15 12.69 -0.33
N GLY A 133 -8.93 12.42 0.15
CA GLY A 133 -8.67 11.54 1.29
C GLY A 133 -9.00 10.06 1.06
N LYS A 134 -9.25 9.61 -0.18
CA LYS A 134 -9.60 8.20 -0.48
C LYS A 134 -8.36 7.30 -0.51
N MET A 135 -7.40 7.63 -1.37
CA MET A 135 -6.08 7.01 -1.49
C MET A 135 -5.07 8.13 -1.74
N MET A 136 -3.82 8.00 -1.31
CA MET A 136 -2.80 9.04 -1.49
C MET A 136 -1.66 8.51 -2.37
N LEU A 137 -1.99 8.25 -3.64
CA LEU A 137 -1.11 7.66 -4.63
C LEU A 137 -1.10 8.52 -5.90
N ALA A 138 0.07 8.65 -6.54
CA ALA A 138 0.25 9.50 -7.70
C ALA A 138 -0.58 9.05 -8.91
N HIS A 139 -0.49 7.77 -9.30
CA HIS A 139 -1.25 7.22 -10.43
C HIS A 139 -2.77 7.28 -10.21
N LYS A 140 -3.21 7.16 -8.95
CA LYS A 140 -4.61 7.42 -8.58
C LYS A 140 -4.99 8.86 -8.86
N ALA A 141 -4.18 9.83 -8.43
CA ALA A 141 -4.43 11.25 -8.67
C ALA A 141 -4.51 11.58 -10.17
N TYR A 142 -3.65 10.98 -11.00
CA TYR A 142 -3.71 11.13 -12.45
C TYR A 142 -5.03 10.61 -13.02
N ARG A 143 -5.43 9.38 -12.64
CA ARG A 143 -6.67 8.77 -13.13
C ARG A 143 -7.93 9.54 -12.70
N GLU A 144 -7.92 10.11 -11.50
CA GLU A 144 -8.98 11.00 -11.02
C GLU A 144 -9.01 12.32 -11.78
N ALA A 145 -7.84 12.92 -12.05
CA ALA A 145 -7.77 14.14 -12.85
C ALA A 145 -8.33 13.91 -14.26
N ASP A 146 -7.98 12.79 -14.89
CA ASP A 146 -8.54 12.41 -16.20
C ASP A 146 -10.06 12.26 -16.13
N ALA A 147 -10.59 11.59 -15.11
CA ALA A 147 -12.03 11.46 -14.91
C ALA A 147 -12.74 12.80 -14.73
N ALA A 148 -12.15 13.70 -13.92
CA ALA A 148 -12.69 15.03 -13.69
C ALA A 148 -12.74 15.86 -14.98
N VAL A 149 -11.65 15.87 -15.77
CA VAL A 149 -11.59 16.58 -17.05
C VAL A 149 -12.56 15.97 -18.06
N SER A 150 -12.63 14.64 -18.14
CA SER A 150 -13.58 13.94 -19.02
C SER A 150 -15.03 14.31 -18.69
N ASP A 151 -15.36 14.41 -17.39
CA ASP A 151 -16.68 14.87 -16.93
C ASP A 151 -16.96 16.34 -17.29
N MET A 152 -15.97 17.24 -17.12
CA MET A 152 -16.07 18.65 -17.54
C MET A 152 -16.37 18.80 -19.03
N LEU A 153 -15.87 17.87 -19.85
CA LEU A 153 -16.06 17.82 -21.31
C LEU A 153 -17.35 17.08 -21.73
N GLY A 154 -18.18 16.63 -20.79
CA GLY A 154 -19.42 15.90 -21.07
C GLY A 154 -19.22 14.44 -21.47
N GLN A 155 -18.05 13.86 -21.16
CA GLN A 155 -17.71 12.45 -21.40
C GLN A 155 -17.44 11.75 -20.06
N PRO A 156 -18.45 11.53 -19.20
CA PRO A 156 -18.22 11.04 -17.84
C PRO A 156 -17.59 9.65 -17.84
N VAL A 157 -16.47 9.50 -17.14
CA VAL A 157 -15.78 8.22 -16.93
C VAL A 157 -15.66 7.94 -15.44
N LYS A 158 -16.12 6.77 -15.00
CA LYS A 158 -16.02 6.33 -13.61
C LYS A 158 -14.58 6.01 -13.24
N VAL A 159 -14.17 6.34 -12.01
CA VAL A 159 -12.93 5.84 -11.41
C VAL A 159 -13.23 4.55 -10.65
N ARG A 160 -12.59 3.46 -11.06
CA ARG A 160 -12.60 2.18 -10.36
C ARG A 160 -11.47 2.12 -9.35
N TYR A 161 -11.79 2.32 -8.07
CA TYR A 161 -10.78 2.31 -7.00
C TYR A 161 -10.29 0.90 -6.68
N ASP A 162 -11.11 -0.11 -6.95
CA ASP A 162 -10.81 -1.52 -6.71
C ASP A 162 -9.74 -2.10 -7.65
N SER A 163 -9.44 -1.43 -8.75
CA SER A 163 -8.36 -1.81 -9.68
C SER A 163 -7.08 -0.98 -9.49
N ILE A 164 -7.02 -0.06 -8.54
CA ILE A 164 -5.84 0.79 -8.33
C ILE A 164 -4.78 0.01 -7.55
N PRO A 165 -3.58 -0.20 -8.13
CA PRO A 165 -2.52 -0.93 -7.44
C PRO A 165 -1.88 -0.06 -6.34
N GLU A 166 -1.58 -0.68 -5.20
CA GLU A 166 -0.76 -0.14 -4.12
C GLU A 166 0.59 -0.86 -4.15
N ALA A 167 1.68 -0.11 -4.31
CA ALA A 167 3.03 -0.64 -4.48
C ALA A 167 3.94 -0.15 -3.34
N VAL A 168 4.83 -1.03 -2.88
CA VAL A 168 5.88 -0.70 -1.90
C VAL A 168 7.23 -1.16 -2.45
N TYR A 169 8.11 -0.19 -2.70
CA TYR A 169 9.38 -0.36 -3.40
C TYR A 169 10.52 -0.69 -2.43
N THR A 170 10.39 -1.81 -1.73
CA THR A 170 11.40 -2.33 -0.79
C THR A 170 12.14 -3.53 -1.38
N LEU A 171 13.13 -4.04 -0.66
CA LEU A 171 13.80 -5.30 -0.99
C LEU A 171 13.55 -6.30 0.15
N PRO A 172 12.62 -7.25 0.01
CA PRO A 172 11.78 -7.55 -1.17
C PRO A 172 10.62 -6.56 -1.37
N GLU A 173 10.05 -6.51 -2.59
CA GLU A 173 8.88 -5.70 -2.93
C GLU A 173 7.57 -6.36 -2.45
N VAL A 174 6.54 -5.54 -2.24
CA VAL A 174 5.15 -6.01 -2.12
C VAL A 174 4.21 -5.10 -2.89
N ALA A 175 3.09 -5.68 -3.34
CA ALA A 175 2.01 -4.91 -3.93
C ALA A 175 0.64 -5.51 -3.59
N SER A 176 -0.40 -4.68 -3.65
CA SER A 176 -1.80 -5.04 -3.40
C SER A 176 -2.65 -4.41 -4.48
N VAL A 177 -3.63 -5.14 -5.00
CA VAL A 177 -4.65 -4.60 -5.89
C VAL A 177 -6.01 -5.10 -5.42
N GLY A 178 -6.97 -4.20 -5.26
CA GLY A 178 -8.34 -4.55 -4.87
C GLY A 178 -8.48 -5.09 -3.46
N ALA A 179 -9.45 -5.99 -3.29
CA ALA A 179 -9.86 -6.52 -2.00
C ALA A 179 -8.75 -7.36 -1.33
N LYS A 180 -8.68 -7.24 -0.02
CA LYS A 180 -7.83 -8.05 0.86
C LYS A 180 -8.67 -9.16 1.49
N GLU A 181 -7.99 -10.12 2.10
CA GLU A 181 -8.67 -11.16 2.87
C GLU A 181 -9.49 -10.55 4.01
N GLY A 182 -10.79 -10.89 4.06
CA GLY A 182 -11.74 -10.38 5.05
C GLY A 182 -12.44 -9.07 4.70
N ASP A 183 -12.04 -8.37 3.62
CA ASP A 183 -12.69 -7.13 3.20
C ASP A 183 -14.14 -7.36 2.73
N VAL A 184 -14.40 -8.52 2.09
CA VAL A 184 -15.70 -8.85 1.49
C VAL A 184 -16.22 -10.19 2.04
N PRO A 185 -17.34 -10.20 2.78
CA PRO A 185 -17.95 -11.44 3.27
C PRO A 185 -18.31 -12.39 2.13
N GLY A 186 -17.97 -13.68 2.30
CA GLY A 186 -18.23 -14.71 1.29
C GLY A 186 -17.24 -14.73 0.12
N ALA A 187 -16.21 -13.88 0.13
CA ALA A 187 -15.13 -13.98 -0.84
C ALA A 187 -14.23 -15.20 -0.54
N GLU A 188 -13.83 -15.88 -1.60
CA GLU A 188 -12.89 -17.00 -1.57
C GLU A 188 -11.45 -16.46 -1.61
N VAL A 189 -10.58 -17.06 -0.81
CA VAL A 189 -9.16 -16.69 -0.73
C VAL A 189 -8.30 -17.88 -1.11
N ARG A 190 -7.41 -17.69 -2.08
CA ARG A 190 -6.41 -18.69 -2.49
C ARG A 190 -5.02 -18.09 -2.34
N LYS A 191 -4.15 -18.79 -1.62
CA LYS A 191 -2.74 -18.41 -1.46
C LYS A 191 -1.84 -19.44 -2.15
N ILE A 192 -0.96 -18.94 -3.01
CA ILE A 192 0.00 -19.73 -3.77
C ILE A 192 1.41 -19.37 -3.29
N PRO A 193 2.17 -20.33 -2.74
CA PRO A 193 3.58 -20.11 -2.44
C PRO A 193 4.37 -19.75 -3.71
N ALA A 194 5.18 -18.70 -3.64
CA ALA A 194 5.96 -18.25 -4.79
C ALA A 194 7.03 -19.28 -5.23
N SER A 195 7.34 -20.25 -4.36
CA SER A 195 8.22 -21.38 -4.67
C SER A 195 7.73 -22.27 -5.82
N PHE A 196 6.48 -22.14 -6.27
CA PHE A 196 6.02 -22.80 -7.50
C PHE A 196 6.56 -22.16 -8.78
N SER A 197 7.07 -20.93 -8.73
CA SER A 197 7.83 -20.36 -9.85
C SER A 197 9.30 -20.75 -9.72
N ALA A 198 9.79 -21.52 -10.69
CA ALA A 198 11.23 -21.82 -10.79
C ALA A 198 12.07 -20.54 -10.91
N ARG A 199 11.53 -19.50 -11.56
CA ARG A 199 12.17 -18.18 -11.66
C ARG A 199 12.31 -17.53 -10.28
N TYR A 200 11.25 -17.55 -9.47
CA TYR A 200 11.30 -17.05 -8.10
C TYR A 200 12.37 -17.77 -7.28
N VAL A 201 12.41 -19.11 -7.36
CA VAL A 201 13.38 -19.94 -6.61
C VAL A 201 14.82 -19.65 -7.03
N ALA A 202 15.05 -19.32 -8.30
CA ALA A 202 16.39 -18.99 -8.81
C ALA A 202 16.89 -17.61 -8.37
N GLU A 203 16.01 -16.63 -8.20
CA GLU A 203 16.39 -15.23 -7.94
C GLU A 203 16.19 -14.78 -6.49
N SER A 204 15.38 -15.49 -5.71
CA SER A 204 15.03 -15.09 -4.35
C SER A 204 15.81 -15.85 -3.29
N ALA A 205 16.44 -15.13 -2.37
CA ALA A 205 17.09 -15.74 -1.20
C ALA A 205 16.06 -16.33 -0.21
N SER A 206 14.86 -15.75 -0.13
CA SER A 206 13.76 -16.24 0.71
C SER A 206 12.82 -17.16 -0.07
N ARG A 207 12.27 -18.17 0.60
CA ARG A 207 11.20 -19.04 0.07
C ARG A 207 9.80 -18.70 0.59
N ASP A 208 9.68 -17.62 1.38
CA ASP A 208 8.43 -17.25 2.06
C ASP A 208 7.49 -16.38 1.21
N GLY A 209 7.89 -16.03 -0.02
CA GLY A 209 7.08 -15.24 -0.93
C GLY A 209 5.78 -15.95 -1.34
N PHE A 210 4.79 -15.18 -1.76
CA PHE A 210 3.49 -15.69 -2.16
C PHE A 210 2.74 -14.74 -3.10
N ILE A 211 1.76 -15.30 -3.79
CA ILE A 211 0.63 -14.54 -4.35
C ILE A 211 -0.63 -15.00 -3.62
N LYS A 212 -1.52 -14.07 -3.29
CA LYS A 212 -2.82 -14.36 -2.70
C LYS A 212 -3.91 -13.68 -3.49
N THR A 213 -4.91 -14.44 -3.94
CA THR A 213 -6.05 -13.93 -4.70
C THR A 213 -7.32 -13.96 -3.86
N VAL A 214 -8.18 -12.97 -4.09
CA VAL A 214 -9.50 -12.84 -3.48
C VAL A 214 -10.53 -12.81 -4.61
N SER A 215 -11.50 -13.72 -4.54
CA SER A 215 -12.53 -13.88 -5.57
C SER A 215 -13.93 -13.84 -4.97
N LEU A 216 -14.90 -13.29 -5.71
CA LEU A 216 -16.31 -13.33 -5.33
C LEU A 216 -17.13 -13.76 -6.55
N ASN A 217 -17.95 -14.81 -6.38
CA ASN A 217 -18.77 -15.39 -7.46
C ASN A 217 -17.94 -15.70 -8.72
N GLY A 218 -16.74 -16.27 -8.54
CA GLY A 218 -15.81 -16.63 -9.61
C GLY A 218 -15.00 -15.48 -10.20
N ARG A 219 -15.32 -14.20 -9.92
CA ARG A 219 -14.57 -13.03 -10.40
C ARG A 219 -13.44 -12.67 -9.44
N LEU A 220 -12.27 -12.34 -9.97
CA LEU A 220 -11.17 -11.78 -9.19
C LEU A 220 -11.52 -10.36 -8.76
N ILE A 221 -11.46 -10.12 -7.46
CA ILE A 221 -11.70 -8.82 -6.84
C ILE A 221 -10.48 -8.31 -6.07
N GLY A 222 -9.44 -9.13 -5.90
CA GLY A 222 -8.22 -8.72 -5.24
C GLY A 222 -7.04 -9.65 -5.47
N ILE A 223 -5.83 -9.09 -5.52
CA ILE A 223 -4.56 -9.82 -5.69
C ILE A 223 -3.49 -9.15 -4.82
N GLN A 224 -2.83 -9.94 -3.98
CA GLN A 224 -1.79 -9.53 -3.04
C GLN A 224 -0.49 -10.22 -3.44
N LEU A 225 0.60 -9.47 -3.54
CA LEU A 225 1.85 -9.88 -4.15
C LEU A 225 3.01 -9.68 -3.17
N ALA A 226 3.67 -10.77 -2.78
CA ALA A 226 4.90 -10.80 -1.99
C ALA A 226 5.98 -11.56 -2.76
N VAL A 227 6.49 -10.94 -3.81
CA VAL A 227 7.44 -11.51 -4.77
C VAL A 227 8.36 -10.42 -5.33
N PRO A 228 9.54 -10.76 -5.88
CA PRO A 228 10.31 -9.81 -6.68
C PRO A 228 9.46 -9.25 -7.82
N TYR A 229 9.68 -7.98 -8.16
CA TYR A 229 8.95 -7.27 -9.21
C TYR A 229 7.44 -7.18 -8.95
N ALA A 230 6.99 -7.32 -7.69
CA ALA A 230 5.58 -7.24 -7.32
C ALA A 230 4.94 -5.94 -7.83
N THR A 231 5.70 -4.84 -7.85
CA THR A 231 5.22 -3.53 -8.29
C THR A 231 4.94 -3.47 -9.79
N GLU A 232 5.68 -4.21 -10.61
CA GLU A 232 5.45 -4.35 -12.06
C GLU A 232 4.33 -5.38 -12.35
N ILE A 233 4.34 -6.51 -11.63
CA ILE A 233 3.31 -7.56 -11.75
C ILE A 233 1.93 -7.00 -11.34
N ALA A 234 1.89 -6.02 -10.43
CA ALA A 234 0.67 -5.34 -10.02
C ALA A 234 -0.07 -4.66 -11.17
N SER A 235 0.61 -4.24 -12.24
CA SER A 235 -0.06 -3.70 -13.43
C SER A 235 -0.92 -4.75 -14.12
N SER A 236 -0.44 -5.99 -14.25
CA SER A 236 -1.23 -7.11 -14.78
C SER A 236 -2.40 -7.46 -13.85
N ALA A 237 -2.17 -7.48 -12.54
CA ALA A 237 -3.23 -7.71 -11.55
C ALA A 237 -4.33 -6.64 -11.61
N ALA A 238 -3.95 -5.36 -11.74
CA ALA A 238 -4.86 -4.24 -11.94
C ALA A 238 -5.69 -4.40 -13.21
N MET A 239 -5.09 -4.78 -14.33
CA MET A 239 -5.83 -5.05 -15.58
C MET A 239 -6.83 -6.20 -15.42
N MET A 240 -6.45 -7.28 -14.74
CA MET A 240 -7.36 -8.42 -14.50
C MET A 240 -8.60 -8.01 -13.70
N ILE A 241 -8.42 -7.20 -12.64
CA ILE A 241 -9.54 -6.68 -11.83
C ILE A 241 -10.34 -5.61 -12.58
N GLU A 242 -9.68 -4.75 -13.37
CA GLU A 242 -10.31 -3.72 -14.20
C GLU A 242 -11.21 -4.35 -15.29
N LEU A 243 -10.80 -5.47 -15.87
CA LEU A 243 -11.60 -6.24 -16.82
C LEU A 243 -12.57 -7.20 -16.12
N GLY A 244 -12.42 -7.36 -14.80
CA GLY A 244 -13.20 -8.25 -13.94
C GLY A 244 -13.12 -9.71 -14.39
N MET A 245 -11.90 -10.15 -14.70
CA MET A 245 -11.63 -11.51 -15.13
C MET A 245 -11.95 -12.52 -14.02
N THR A 246 -12.37 -13.70 -14.42
CA THR A 246 -12.48 -14.88 -13.57
C THR A 246 -11.15 -15.60 -13.46
N ALA A 247 -10.98 -16.45 -12.44
CA ALA A 247 -9.79 -17.27 -12.30
C ALA A 247 -9.53 -18.16 -13.54
N ASP A 248 -10.59 -18.77 -14.06
CA ASP A 248 -10.55 -19.61 -15.26
C ASP A 248 -10.12 -18.85 -16.52
N GLU A 249 -10.48 -17.57 -16.65
CA GLU A 249 -10.03 -16.73 -17.77
C GLU A 249 -8.55 -16.37 -17.63
N VAL A 250 -8.09 -16.09 -16.42
CA VAL A 250 -6.67 -15.81 -16.14
C VAL A 250 -5.80 -17.03 -16.43
N GLY A 251 -6.23 -18.23 -16.01
CA GLY A 251 -5.50 -19.49 -16.27
C GLY A 251 -5.34 -19.84 -17.76
N LYS A 252 -6.08 -19.18 -18.67
CA LYS A 252 -5.98 -19.34 -20.12
C LYS A 252 -5.06 -18.32 -20.79
N LEU A 253 -4.53 -17.36 -20.05
CA LEU A 253 -3.58 -16.37 -20.57
C LEU A 253 -2.20 -17.01 -20.79
N CYS A 254 -1.42 -16.42 -21.70
CA CYS A 254 -0.05 -16.82 -21.96
C CYS A 254 0.90 -15.82 -21.31
N PHE A 255 1.71 -16.29 -20.36
CA PHE A 255 2.79 -15.52 -19.75
C PHE A 255 4.15 -15.97 -20.31
N PRO A 256 5.14 -15.07 -20.38
CA PRO A 256 6.49 -15.46 -20.77
C PRO A 256 7.10 -16.42 -19.73
N HIS A 257 7.76 -17.47 -20.21
CA HIS A 257 8.44 -18.45 -19.37
C HIS A 257 9.97 -18.40 -19.57
N PRO A 258 10.79 -18.47 -18.50
CA PRO A 258 10.41 -18.48 -17.10
C PRO A 258 10.26 -17.06 -16.53
N SER A 259 9.14 -16.76 -15.88
CA SER A 259 8.88 -15.50 -15.18
C SER A 259 8.23 -15.69 -13.81
N VAL A 260 8.39 -14.70 -12.93
CA VAL A 260 7.67 -14.66 -11.63
C VAL A 260 6.18 -14.39 -11.86
N SER A 261 5.84 -13.62 -12.89
CA SER A 261 4.46 -13.29 -13.25
C SER A 261 3.59 -14.50 -13.63
N GLU A 262 4.19 -15.64 -14.00
CA GLU A 262 3.46 -16.90 -14.20
C GLU A 262 2.68 -17.34 -12.95
N LEU A 263 3.05 -16.88 -11.75
CA LEU A 263 2.29 -17.13 -10.51
C LEU A 263 0.88 -16.51 -10.52
N LEU A 264 0.59 -15.58 -11.45
CA LEU A 264 -0.78 -15.10 -11.68
C LEU A 264 -1.66 -16.13 -12.40
N LEU A 265 -1.09 -17.16 -13.03
CA LEU A 265 -1.82 -18.30 -13.56
C LEU A 265 -2.28 -19.18 -12.38
N ILE A 266 -3.42 -18.80 -11.80
CA ILE A 266 -4.10 -19.41 -10.65
C ILE A 266 -4.82 -20.71 -10.97
#